data_AF-A0A2A5XBA0-F1
#
_entry.id   AF-A0A2A5XBA0-F1
#
_cell.length_a   1.000
_cell.length_b   1.000
_cell.length_c   1.000
_cell.angle_alpha   90.00
_cell.angle_beta   90.00
_cell.angle_gamma   90.00
#
_symmetry.space_group_name_H-M   'P 1'
#
loop_
_entity.id
_entity.type
_entity.pdbx_description
1 polymer ?
#
loop_
_entity_poly.entity_id
_entity_poly.type
_entity_poly.pdbx_seq_one_letter_code
_entity_poly.pdbx_strand_id
1 'polypeptide(L)'
;MANFIIEDIKNAWNKKDNGLIKIIIINIIVFVSVSFIQVILTISGLSSFFTLLINKLMLPASLSTFILQPWSIISYFFLHMNFMHILWNMLFLYWFGKIITDNIGNNALISLYVLGGIIGGLLYMATYNIIPYYGERVSESLMLGASAGVFSVVVGSATLMPNYTFYLLLIGPVRIKYIALFYVLLSFFDVAGSNAGGEIAHLGGAFIGYIFIKQLQNGVNIGEGIINLINLFNKKKRKKESKKDVSQDLRKGSMEPSQDEVDKILDKISDSGYSSLTKKEKERLFNASKKQ
;
A
#
# COMPACT_ATOMS: atom_id res chain seq x y z
N MET A 1 -16.63 3.02 24.82
CA MET A 1 -15.77 2.07 24.08
C MET A 1 -15.75 2.36 22.58
N ALA A 2 -16.90 2.56 21.91
CA ALA A 2 -16.95 2.89 20.47
C ALA A 2 -16.21 4.20 20.09
N ASN A 3 -16.28 5.24 20.93
CA ASN A 3 -15.56 6.50 20.67
C ASN A 3 -14.03 6.34 20.62
N PHE A 4 -13.46 5.45 21.45
CA PHE A 4 -12.00 5.23 21.48
C PHE A 4 -11.49 4.59 20.19
N ILE A 5 -12.20 3.59 19.65
CA ILE A 5 -11.80 2.91 18.40
C ILE A 5 -11.87 3.88 17.21
N ILE A 6 -12.92 4.71 17.16
CA ILE A 6 -13.09 5.71 16.10
C ILE A 6 -11.99 6.78 16.20
N GLU A 7 -11.66 7.23 17.42
CA GLU A 7 -10.57 8.15 17.66
C GLU A 7 -9.22 7.54 17.31
N ASP A 8 -8.95 6.29 17.65
CA ASP A 8 -7.70 5.59 17.31
C ASP A 8 -7.54 5.43 15.80
N ILE A 9 -8.59 5.05 15.08
CA ILE A 9 -8.58 4.97 13.62
C ILE A 9 -8.35 6.36 13.01
N LYS A 10 -9.04 7.38 13.53
CA LYS A 10 -8.90 8.77 13.06
C LYS A 10 -7.49 9.29 13.33
N ASN A 11 -6.92 9.00 14.49
CA ASN A 11 -5.56 9.38 14.87
C ASN A 11 -4.53 8.64 14.01
N ALA A 12 -4.71 7.34 13.78
CA ALA A 12 -3.86 6.55 12.90
C ALA A 12 -3.91 7.07 11.44
N TRP A 13 -5.09 7.45 10.96
CA TRP A 13 -5.29 8.00 9.62
C TRP A 13 -4.68 9.39 9.44
N ASN A 14 -4.80 10.24 10.47
CA ASN A 14 -4.34 11.63 10.42
C ASN A 14 -2.84 11.79 10.64
N LYS A 15 -2.15 10.78 11.19
CA LYS A 15 -0.68 10.76 11.20
C LYS A 15 -0.14 10.79 9.76
N LYS A 16 0.67 11.81 9.45
CA LYS A 16 1.34 11.99 8.14
C LYS A 16 2.14 10.73 7.78
N ASP A 17 2.84 10.14 8.74
CA ASP A 17 3.76 9.01 8.56
C ASP A 17 3.19 7.64 8.94
N ASN A 18 2.00 7.32 8.43
CA ASN A 18 1.35 6.05 8.74
C ASN A 18 0.85 5.28 7.51
N GLY A 19 1.69 5.20 6.47
CA GLY A 19 1.38 4.52 5.21
C GLY A 19 1.03 3.05 5.40
N LEU A 20 1.77 2.34 6.27
CA LEU A 20 1.51 0.93 6.58
C LEU A 20 0.09 0.70 7.09
N ILE A 21 -0.29 1.41 8.14
CA ILE A 21 -1.61 1.26 8.76
C ILE A 21 -2.70 1.73 7.81
N LYS A 22 -2.46 2.77 7.00
CA LYS A 22 -3.41 3.19 5.95
C LYS A 22 -3.69 2.08 4.95
N ILE A 23 -2.67 1.40 4.43
CA ILE A 23 -2.87 0.26 3.51
C ILE A 23 -3.67 -0.86 4.18
N ILE A 24 -3.33 -1.20 5.43
CA ILE A 24 -4.04 -2.22 6.20
C ILE A 24 -5.51 -1.85 6.40
N ILE A 25 -5.79 -0.63 6.87
CA ILE A 25 -7.14 -0.13 7.09
C ILE A 25 -7.94 -0.15 5.79
N ILE A 26 -7.36 0.27 4.66
CA ILE A 26 -8.04 0.26 3.36
C ILE A 26 -8.46 -1.16 2.99
N ASN A 27 -7.55 -2.14 3.08
CA ASN A 27 -7.87 -3.55 2.79
C ASN A 27 -8.98 -4.09 3.72
N ILE A 28 -8.91 -3.79 5.02
CA ILE A 28 -9.93 -4.21 5.98
C ILE A 28 -11.29 -3.59 5.67
N ILE A 29 -11.34 -2.28 5.37
CA ILE A 29 -12.57 -1.59 5.00
C ILE A 29 -13.17 -2.20 3.73
N VAL A 30 -12.35 -2.46 2.71
CA VAL A 30 -12.81 -3.07 1.47
C VAL A 30 -13.37 -4.47 1.73
N PHE A 31 -12.66 -5.31 2.49
CA PHE A 31 -13.12 -6.66 2.84
C PHE A 31 -14.43 -6.66 3.61
N VAL A 32 -14.55 -5.82 4.65
CA VAL A 32 -15.79 -5.72 5.44
C VAL A 32 -16.94 -5.22 4.59
N SER A 33 -16.71 -4.21 3.73
CA SER A 33 -17.73 -3.66 2.84
C SER A 33 -18.21 -4.71 1.83
N VAL A 34 -17.28 -5.41 1.19
CA VAL A 34 -17.58 -6.49 0.24
C VAL A 34 -18.33 -7.64 0.91
N SER A 35 -17.89 -8.05 2.10
CA SER A 35 -18.54 -9.13 2.87
C SER A 35 -19.96 -8.75 3.28
N PHE A 36 -20.18 -7.49 3.70
CA PHE A 36 -21.50 -7.00 4.04
C PHE A 36 -22.44 -6.99 2.82
N ILE A 37 -21.95 -6.50 1.67
CA ILE A 37 -22.70 -6.53 0.40
C ILE A 37 -23.02 -7.98 0.00
N GLN A 38 -22.06 -8.90 0.14
CA GLN A 38 -22.25 -10.31 -0.15
C GLN A 38 -23.39 -10.92 0.66
N VAL A 39 -23.42 -10.66 1.97
CA VAL A 39 -24.46 -11.16 2.88
C VAL A 39 -25.82 -10.65 2.44
N ILE A 40 -25.97 -9.33 2.25
CA ILE A 40 -27.25 -8.72 1.84
C ILE A 40 -27.75 -9.31 0.52
N LEU A 41 -26.91 -9.32 -0.51
CA LEU A 41 -27.34 -9.82 -1.82
C LEU A 41 -27.65 -11.31 -1.80
N THR A 42 -26.94 -12.10 -1.00
CA THR A 42 -27.20 -13.54 -0.88
C THR A 42 -28.54 -13.82 -0.22
N ILE A 43 -28.83 -13.19 0.93
CA ILE A 43 -30.11 -13.40 1.63
C ILE A 43 -31.30 -12.84 0.84
N SER A 44 -31.08 -11.85 -0.04
CA SER A 44 -32.09 -11.30 -0.95
C SER A 44 -32.27 -12.13 -2.24
N GLY A 45 -31.57 -13.26 -2.41
CA GLY A 45 -31.68 -14.10 -3.62
C GLY A 45 -30.97 -13.51 -4.85
N LEU A 46 -30.08 -12.54 -4.67
CA LEU A 46 -29.33 -11.81 -5.71
C LEU A 46 -27.86 -12.24 -5.79
N SER A 47 -27.53 -13.49 -5.45
CA SER A 47 -26.15 -14.00 -5.46
C SER A 47 -25.48 -13.87 -6.83
N SER A 48 -26.20 -14.09 -7.92
CA SER A 48 -25.66 -13.92 -9.28
C SER A 48 -25.24 -12.47 -9.57
N PHE A 49 -25.99 -11.50 -9.05
CA PHE A 49 -25.65 -10.09 -9.18
C PHE A 49 -24.38 -9.74 -8.40
N PHE A 50 -24.20 -10.30 -7.21
CA PHE A 50 -22.96 -10.17 -6.44
C PHE A 50 -21.75 -10.71 -7.22
N THR A 51 -21.86 -11.89 -7.82
CA THR A 51 -20.78 -12.46 -8.64
C THR A 51 -20.41 -11.54 -9.81
N LEU A 52 -21.41 -10.98 -10.51
CA LEU A 52 -21.17 -10.01 -11.58
C LEU A 52 -20.45 -8.75 -11.09
N LEU A 53 -20.82 -8.23 -9.91
CA LEU A 53 -20.18 -7.07 -9.30
C LEU A 53 -18.71 -7.35 -8.98
N ILE A 54 -18.42 -8.48 -8.31
CA ILE A 54 -17.05 -8.82 -7.89
C ILE A 54 -16.16 -9.14 -9.09
N ASN A 55 -16.67 -9.82 -10.12
CA ASN A 55 -15.91 -10.10 -11.33
C ASN A 55 -15.41 -8.83 -12.04
N LYS A 56 -16.13 -7.70 -11.90
CA LYS A 56 -15.69 -6.39 -12.43
C LYS A 56 -14.53 -5.78 -11.64
N LEU A 57 -14.30 -6.22 -10.41
CA LEU A 57 -13.21 -5.72 -9.56
C LEU A 57 -11.99 -6.65 -9.57
N MET A 58 -12.15 -7.92 -9.93
CA MET A 58 -11.08 -8.90 -10.13
C MET A 58 -10.28 -8.61 -11.42
N LEU A 59 -9.01 -9.01 -11.44
CA LEU A 59 -8.14 -8.87 -12.61
C LEU A 59 -8.31 -10.07 -13.56
N PRO A 60 -8.84 -9.89 -14.78
CA PRO A 60 -8.97 -10.95 -15.76
C PRO A 60 -7.64 -11.26 -16.43
N ALA A 61 -7.40 -12.53 -16.78
CA ALA A 61 -6.30 -12.90 -17.67
C ALA A 61 -6.57 -12.43 -19.11
N SER A 62 -7.83 -12.52 -19.54
CA SER A 62 -8.27 -12.10 -20.87
C SER A 62 -8.04 -10.61 -21.11
N LEU A 63 -7.26 -10.29 -22.15
CA LEU A 63 -6.97 -8.91 -22.54
C LEU A 63 -8.23 -8.16 -23.02
N SER A 64 -9.13 -8.85 -23.73
CA SER A 64 -10.38 -8.25 -24.21
C SER A 64 -11.30 -7.86 -23.05
N THR A 65 -11.36 -8.69 -22.01
CA THR A 65 -12.09 -8.37 -20.78
C THR A 65 -11.40 -7.25 -20.02
N PHE A 66 -10.06 -7.28 -19.90
CA PHE A 66 -9.28 -6.26 -19.21
C PHE A 66 -9.50 -4.85 -19.79
N ILE A 67 -9.53 -4.70 -21.11
CA ILE A 67 -9.77 -3.41 -21.78
C ILE A 67 -11.10 -2.77 -21.34
N LEU A 68 -12.10 -3.59 -21.00
CA LEU A 68 -13.40 -3.13 -20.50
C LEU A 68 -13.43 -2.87 -18.99
N GLN A 69 -12.40 -3.31 -18.24
CA GLN A 69 -12.26 -3.07 -16.80
C GLN A 69 -10.82 -2.71 -16.39
N PRO A 70 -10.21 -1.64 -16.94
CA PRO A 70 -8.81 -1.32 -16.71
C PRO A 70 -8.48 -0.99 -15.25
N TRP A 71 -9.48 -0.56 -14.47
CA TRP A 71 -9.32 -0.36 -13.01
C TRP A 71 -8.99 -1.64 -12.26
N SER A 72 -9.28 -2.81 -12.86
CA SER A 72 -9.00 -4.13 -12.27
C SER A 72 -7.53 -4.34 -11.96
N ILE A 73 -6.59 -3.67 -12.66
CA ILE A 73 -5.15 -3.74 -12.34
C ILE A 73 -4.83 -3.19 -10.95
N ILE A 74 -5.69 -2.30 -10.41
CA ILE A 74 -5.55 -1.75 -9.06
C ILE A 74 -6.53 -2.41 -8.09
N SER A 75 -7.80 -2.56 -8.46
CA SER A 75 -8.82 -3.01 -7.51
C SER A 75 -8.57 -4.43 -7.01
N TYR A 76 -8.00 -5.32 -7.83
CA TYR A 76 -7.85 -6.72 -7.47
C TYR A 76 -7.00 -6.92 -6.21
N PHE A 77 -5.93 -6.12 -6.03
CA PHE A 77 -5.01 -6.28 -4.90
C PHE A 77 -5.48 -5.58 -3.62
N PHE A 78 -6.73 -5.10 -3.58
CA PHE A 78 -7.42 -4.70 -2.35
C PHE A 78 -8.62 -5.60 -2.03
N LEU A 79 -8.93 -6.56 -2.90
CA LEU A 79 -10.06 -7.47 -2.73
C LEU A 79 -9.66 -8.75 -2.01
N HIS A 80 -10.51 -9.18 -1.09
CA HIS A 80 -10.45 -10.47 -0.43
C HIS A 80 -11.86 -11.03 -0.28
N MET A 81 -12.00 -12.35 -0.44
CA MET A 81 -13.27 -13.07 -0.28
C MET A 81 -13.26 -14.04 0.90
N ASN A 82 -12.12 -14.21 1.55
CA ASN A 82 -11.93 -15.16 2.64
C ASN A 82 -11.20 -14.49 3.79
N PHE A 83 -11.68 -14.73 5.02
CA PHE A 83 -11.11 -14.15 6.23
C PHE A 83 -9.65 -14.54 6.45
N MET A 84 -9.30 -15.83 6.32
CA MET A 84 -7.92 -16.28 6.50
C MET A 84 -6.98 -15.67 5.46
N HIS A 85 -7.49 -15.41 4.24
CA HIS A 85 -6.70 -14.80 3.18
C HIS A 85 -6.33 -13.34 3.53
N ILE A 86 -7.29 -12.51 3.98
CA ILE A 86 -6.97 -11.14 4.42
C ILE A 86 -6.11 -11.13 5.69
N LEU A 87 -6.39 -12.01 6.65
CA LEU A 87 -5.65 -12.08 7.92
C LEU A 87 -4.14 -12.25 7.67
N TRP A 88 -3.75 -13.27 6.89
CA TRP A 88 -2.35 -13.54 6.63
C TRP A 88 -1.69 -12.46 5.77
N ASN A 89 -2.41 -11.89 4.80
CA ASN A 89 -1.90 -10.75 4.03
C ASN A 89 -1.56 -9.57 4.93
N MET A 90 -2.47 -9.20 5.85
CA MET A 90 -2.27 -8.05 6.72
C MET A 90 -1.21 -8.28 7.79
N LEU A 91 -1.09 -9.51 8.33
CA LEU A 91 -0.03 -9.86 9.27
C LEU A 91 1.36 -9.79 8.62
N PHE A 92 1.53 -10.38 7.44
CA PHE A 92 2.78 -10.32 6.70
C PHE A 92 3.12 -8.88 6.29
N LEU A 93 2.13 -8.15 5.79
CA LEU A 93 2.30 -6.73 5.47
C LEU A 93 2.72 -5.93 6.70
N TYR A 94 2.13 -6.18 7.86
CA TYR A 94 2.50 -5.50 9.10
C TYR A 94 3.94 -5.81 9.51
N TRP A 95 4.31 -7.09 9.64
CA TRP A 95 5.63 -7.48 10.12
C TRP A 95 6.75 -7.04 9.19
N PHE A 96 6.62 -7.33 7.89
CA PHE A 96 7.64 -6.98 6.92
C PHE A 96 7.59 -5.50 6.53
N GLY A 97 6.40 -4.91 6.46
CA GLY A 97 6.24 -3.49 6.14
C GLY A 97 6.84 -2.60 7.21
N LYS A 98 6.79 -3.01 8.49
CA LYS A 98 7.46 -2.30 9.58
C LYS A 98 8.97 -2.19 9.36
N ILE A 99 9.60 -3.24 8.83
CA ILE A 99 11.04 -3.21 8.48
C ILE A 99 11.31 -2.13 7.44
N ILE A 100 10.48 -2.00 6.40
CA ILE A 100 10.64 -0.93 5.40
C ILE A 100 10.41 0.45 6.00
N THR A 101 9.35 0.64 6.79
CA THR A 101 9.04 1.97 7.36
C THR A 101 10.08 2.43 8.34
N ASP A 102 10.64 1.53 9.15
CA ASP A 102 11.62 1.86 10.18
C ASP A 102 13.00 2.17 9.58
N ASN A 103 13.30 1.69 8.37
CA ASN A 103 14.62 1.84 7.74
C ASN A 103 14.66 2.80 6.54
N ILE A 104 13.54 2.96 5.83
CA ILE A 104 13.46 3.78 4.61
C ILE A 104 12.32 4.80 4.70
N GLY A 105 11.16 4.37 5.20
CA GLY A 105 9.99 5.22 5.40
C GLY A 105 8.76 4.83 4.59
N ASN A 106 7.66 5.56 4.83
CA ASN A 106 6.33 5.20 4.33
C ASN A 106 6.20 5.24 2.80
N ASN A 107 6.87 6.17 2.13
CA ASN A 107 6.80 6.29 0.68
C ASN A 107 7.39 5.06 -0.03
N ALA A 108 8.47 4.49 0.51
CA ALA A 108 9.04 3.25 -0.01
C ALA A 108 8.09 2.07 0.17
N LEU A 109 7.46 1.94 1.35
CA LEU A 109 6.46 0.89 1.60
C LEU A 109 5.27 0.99 0.63
N ILE A 110 4.70 2.18 0.47
CA ILE A 110 3.57 2.41 -0.45
C ILE A 110 3.97 2.05 -1.87
N SER A 111 5.17 2.45 -2.29
CA SER A 111 5.69 2.16 -3.64
C SER A 111 5.87 0.66 -3.84
N LEU A 112 6.47 -0.05 -2.88
CA LEU A 112 6.64 -1.51 -2.92
C LEU A 112 5.30 -2.23 -3.03
N TYR A 113 4.31 -1.86 -2.21
CA TYR A 113 2.99 -2.49 -2.23
C TYR A 113 2.28 -2.28 -3.58
N VAL A 114 2.25 -1.03 -4.06
CA VAL A 114 1.55 -0.67 -5.32
C VAL A 114 2.27 -1.24 -6.54
N LEU A 115 3.60 -1.12 -6.63
CA LEU A 115 4.38 -1.73 -7.70
C LEU A 115 4.24 -3.26 -7.68
N GLY A 116 4.26 -3.86 -6.50
CA GLY A 116 4.07 -5.31 -6.34
C GLY A 116 2.73 -5.77 -6.90
N GLY A 117 1.64 -5.08 -6.55
CA GLY A 117 0.32 -5.35 -7.12
C GLY A 117 0.27 -5.16 -8.63
N ILE A 118 0.83 -4.07 -9.16
CA ILE A 118 0.79 -3.78 -10.61
C ILE A 118 1.65 -4.79 -11.39
N ILE A 119 2.92 -4.96 -11.03
CA ILE A 119 3.85 -5.85 -11.75
C ILE A 119 3.45 -7.32 -11.58
N GLY A 120 2.96 -7.72 -10.40
CA GLY A 120 2.39 -9.06 -10.21
C GLY A 120 1.18 -9.31 -11.12
N GLY A 121 0.26 -8.36 -11.20
CA GLY A 121 -0.91 -8.45 -12.07
C GLY A 121 -0.54 -8.51 -13.56
N LEU A 122 0.42 -7.69 -13.98
CA LEU A 122 0.93 -7.69 -15.35
C LEU A 122 1.65 -9.00 -15.69
N LEU A 123 2.43 -9.56 -14.76
CA LEU A 123 3.10 -10.84 -14.98
C LEU A 123 2.08 -11.98 -15.10
N TYR A 124 1.06 -12.00 -14.24
CA TYR A 124 -0.08 -12.93 -14.37
C TYR A 124 -0.71 -12.86 -15.76
N MET A 125 -1.09 -11.67 -16.22
CA MET A 125 -1.69 -11.50 -17.54
C MET A 125 -0.76 -11.94 -18.66
N ALA A 126 0.52 -11.52 -18.61
CA ALA A 126 1.50 -11.90 -19.63
C ALA A 126 1.69 -13.42 -19.68
N THR A 127 1.87 -14.07 -18.53
CA THR A 127 2.06 -15.52 -18.45
C THR A 127 0.86 -16.29 -19.00
N TYR A 128 -0.36 -15.88 -18.64
CA TYR A 128 -1.58 -16.54 -19.14
C TYR A 128 -1.77 -16.41 -20.65
N ASN A 129 -1.34 -15.29 -21.25
CA ASN A 129 -1.49 -15.04 -22.68
C ASN A 129 -0.30 -15.53 -23.53
N ILE A 130 0.86 -15.81 -22.92
CA ILE A 130 2.09 -16.21 -23.64
C ILE A 130 2.36 -17.71 -23.50
N ILE A 131 2.13 -18.31 -22.33
CA ILE A 131 2.49 -19.70 -22.08
C ILE A 131 1.32 -20.62 -22.47
N PRO A 132 1.51 -21.58 -23.41
CA PRO A 132 0.44 -22.44 -23.92
C PRO A 132 -0.33 -23.22 -22.84
N TYR A 133 0.34 -23.61 -21.76
CA TYR A 133 -0.27 -24.32 -20.63
C TYR A 133 -1.50 -23.62 -20.05
N TYR A 134 -1.56 -22.27 -20.09
CA TYR A 134 -2.68 -21.50 -19.54
C TYR A 134 -3.72 -21.09 -20.59
N GLY A 135 -3.51 -21.37 -21.88
CA GLY A 135 -4.31 -20.82 -22.98
C GLY A 135 -5.82 -21.07 -22.82
N GLU A 136 -6.21 -22.28 -22.43
CA GLU A 136 -7.61 -22.65 -22.20
C GLU A 136 -8.24 -21.99 -20.96
N ARG A 137 -7.41 -21.48 -20.04
CA ARG A 137 -7.85 -20.84 -18.80
C ARG A 137 -8.03 -19.33 -18.93
N VAL A 138 -7.60 -18.71 -20.04
CA VAL A 138 -7.56 -17.24 -20.21
C VAL A 138 -8.93 -16.58 -20.06
N SER A 139 -9.97 -17.19 -20.64
CA SER A 139 -11.33 -16.62 -20.64
C SER A 139 -12.02 -16.64 -19.27
N GLU A 140 -11.66 -17.58 -18.42
CA GLU A 140 -12.33 -17.82 -17.13
C GLU A 140 -11.52 -17.31 -15.93
N SER A 141 -10.22 -17.07 -16.12
CA SER A 141 -9.33 -16.72 -15.00
C SER A 141 -9.52 -15.28 -14.54
N LEU A 142 -9.87 -15.16 -13.26
CA LEU A 142 -10.03 -13.92 -12.52
C LEU A 142 -9.19 -14.00 -11.25
N MET A 143 -8.36 -12.99 -11.00
CA MET A 143 -7.48 -12.94 -9.83
C MET A 143 -7.89 -11.83 -8.86
N LEU A 144 -7.74 -12.08 -7.55
CA LEU A 144 -7.87 -11.10 -6.48
C LEU A 144 -6.87 -11.40 -5.35
N GLY A 145 -6.57 -10.40 -4.54
CA GLY A 145 -5.75 -10.53 -3.33
C GLY A 145 -4.56 -9.58 -3.31
N ALA A 146 -4.30 -9.03 -2.13
CA ALA A 146 -3.15 -8.14 -1.86
C ALA A 146 -1.77 -8.80 -1.98
N SER A 147 -1.73 -10.12 -2.15
CA SER A 147 -0.55 -10.94 -1.90
C SER A 147 0.62 -10.63 -2.82
N ALA A 148 0.41 -10.23 -4.07
CA ALA A 148 1.51 -9.74 -4.93
C ALA A 148 2.21 -8.50 -4.34
N GLY A 149 1.44 -7.54 -3.81
CA GLY A 149 1.96 -6.39 -3.08
C GLY A 149 2.69 -6.80 -1.79
N VAL A 150 2.14 -7.78 -1.06
CA VAL A 150 2.79 -8.32 0.16
C VAL A 150 4.10 -9.04 -0.16
N PHE A 151 4.16 -9.84 -1.23
CA PHE A 151 5.40 -10.51 -1.68
C PHE A 151 6.47 -9.49 -2.06
N SER A 152 6.10 -8.38 -2.71
CA SER A 152 7.01 -7.26 -2.98
C SER A 152 7.59 -6.67 -1.70
N VAL A 153 6.75 -6.47 -0.67
CA VAL A 153 7.21 -5.98 0.64
C VAL A 153 8.09 -7.02 1.35
N VAL A 154 7.72 -8.31 1.35
CA VAL A 154 8.50 -9.39 1.98
C VAL A 154 9.89 -9.50 1.36
N VAL A 155 9.97 -9.58 0.04
CA VAL A 155 11.24 -9.71 -0.68
C VAL A 155 12.02 -8.41 -0.63
N GLY A 156 11.36 -7.25 -0.69
CA GLY A 156 11.98 -5.95 -0.46
C GLY A 156 12.66 -5.89 0.92
N SER A 157 11.94 -6.24 1.98
CA SER A 157 12.49 -6.28 3.34
C SER A 157 13.65 -7.26 3.48
N ALA A 158 13.54 -8.44 2.87
CA ALA A 158 14.63 -9.43 2.87
C ALA A 158 15.85 -8.98 2.05
N THR A 159 15.65 -8.16 1.01
CA THR A 159 16.73 -7.56 0.21
C THR A 159 17.42 -6.43 0.98
N LEU A 160 16.64 -5.65 1.74
CA LEU A 160 17.12 -4.53 2.54
C LEU A 160 17.87 -5.02 3.79
N MET A 161 17.27 -5.93 4.55
CA MET A 161 17.78 -6.42 5.83
C MET A 161 17.86 -7.96 5.86
N PRO A 162 18.72 -8.60 5.04
CA PRO A 162 18.75 -10.05 4.87
C PRO A 162 19.02 -10.84 6.16
N ASN A 163 19.67 -10.22 7.15
CA ASN A 163 20.00 -10.85 8.43
C ASN A 163 19.07 -10.42 9.58
N TYR A 164 18.01 -9.63 9.30
CA TYR A 164 16.95 -9.39 10.28
C TYR A 164 16.35 -10.73 10.70
N THR A 165 16.09 -10.90 11.99
CA THR A 165 15.69 -12.19 12.56
C THR A 165 14.30 -12.08 13.16
N PHE A 166 13.39 -12.96 12.74
CA PHE A 166 12.11 -13.18 13.41
C PHE A 166 12.22 -14.38 14.34
N TYR A 167 11.59 -14.27 15.50
CA TYR A 167 11.43 -15.38 16.43
C TYR A 167 10.12 -16.08 16.14
N LEU A 168 10.20 -17.24 15.48
CA LEU A 168 9.04 -18.07 15.18
C LEU A 168 8.79 -19.01 16.35
N LEU A 169 7.53 -19.13 16.79
CA LEU A 169 7.13 -19.85 18.00
C LEU A 169 7.67 -21.30 18.08
N LEU A 170 7.74 -22.00 16.96
CA LEU A 170 8.13 -23.42 16.89
C LEU A 170 9.57 -23.68 16.43
N ILE A 171 10.19 -22.72 15.75
CA ILE A 171 11.49 -22.90 15.06
C ILE A 171 12.59 -22.08 15.75
N GLY A 172 12.22 -21.04 16.50
CA GLY A 172 13.16 -20.10 17.09
C GLY A 172 13.58 -19.00 16.10
N PRO A 173 14.81 -18.46 16.23
CA PRO A 173 15.27 -17.34 15.41
C PRO A 173 15.51 -17.76 13.95
N VAL A 174 14.80 -17.12 13.02
CA VAL A 174 14.95 -17.33 11.58
C VAL A 174 15.23 -16.00 10.88
N ARG A 175 16.29 -15.96 10.06
CA ARG A 175 16.60 -14.79 9.24
C ARG A 175 15.56 -14.63 8.14
N ILE A 176 15.07 -13.41 7.93
CA ILE A 176 13.95 -13.15 7.01
C ILE A 176 14.25 -13.52 5.55
N LYS A 177 15.53 -13.56 5.14
CA LYS A 177 15.92 -14.04 3.80
C LYS A 177 15.51 -15.48 3.54
N TYR A 178 15.52 -16.34 4.56
CA TYR A 178 15.10 -17.74 4.42
C TYR A 178 13.58 -17.84 4.36
N ILE A 179 12.86 -16.99 5.08
CA ILE A 179 11.40 -16.91 5.01
C ILE A 179 10.97 -16.45 3.61
N ALA A 180 11.60 -15.39 3.09
CA ALA A 180 11.34 -14.88 1.75
C ALA A 180 11.67 -15.92 0.66
N LEU A 181 12.84 -16.58 0.76
CA LEU A 181 13.22 -17.64 -0.18
C LEU A 181 12.21 -18.80 -0.15
N PHE A 182 11.80 -19.25 1.03
CA PHE A 182 10.79 -20.30 1.17
C PHE A 182 9.47 -19.90 0.50
N TYR A 183 8.98 -18.69 0.73
CA TYR A 183 7.76 -18.17 0.10
C TYR A 183 7.87 -18.12 -1.43
N VAL A 184 8.99 -17.63 -1.97
CA VAL A 184 9.22 -17.59 -3.42
C VAL A 184 9.28 -18.99 -4.02
N LEU A 185 9.94 -19.94 -3.34
CA LEU A 185 10.01 -21.33 -3.81
C LEU A 185 8.64 -22.02 -3.78
N LEU A 186 7.88 -21.87 -2.69
CA LEU A 186 6.51 -22.40 -2.62
C LEU A 186 5.67 -21.88 -3.78
N SER A 187 5.75 -20.58 -4.03
CA SER A 187 5.02 -19.96 -5.12
C SER A 187 5.45 -20.49 -6.48
N PHE A 188 6.74 -20.63 -6.72
CA PHE A 188 7.28 -21.21 -7.94
C PHE A 188 6.79 -22.64 -8.19
N PHE A 189 6.76 -23.49 -7.17
CA PHE A 189 6.33 -24.88 -7.34
C PHE A 189 4.81 -25.01 -7.56
N ASP A 190 4.01 -24.03 -7.12
CA ASP A 190 2.55 -24.06 -7.25
C ASP A 190 2.01 -23.26 -8.46
N VAL A 191 2.88 -22.74 -9.34
CA VAL A 191 2.42 -22.05 -10.58
C VAL A 191 1.61 -22.93 -11.52
N ALA A 192 1.77 -24.26 -11.44
CA ALA A 192 0.96 -25.20 -12.22
C ALA A 192 -0.33 -25.65 -11.49
N GLY A 193 -0.54 -25.22 -10.24
CA GLY A 193 -1.62 -25.63 -9.37
C GLY A 193 -2.97 -24.97 -9.66
N SER A 194 -3.89 -25.08 -8.71
CA SER A 194 -5.22 -24.48 -8.80
C SER A 194 -5.22 -22.96 -8.67
N ASN A 195 -4.22 -22.39 -7.97
CA ASN A 195 -4.05 -20.95 -7.76
C ASN A 195 -2.94 -20.35 -8.65
N ALA A 196 -2.64 -20.97 -9.79
CA ALA A 196 -1.57 -20.57 -10.70
C ALA A 196 -1.42 -19.05 -10.91
N GLY A 197 -2.54 -18.35 -11.16
CA GLY A 197 -2.53 -16.90 -11.37
C GLY A 197 -2.01 -16.11 -10.17
N GLY A 198 -2.45 -16.46 -8.95
CA GLY A 198 -1.97 -15.84 -7.71
C GLY A 198 -0.48 -16.08 -7.50
N GLU A 199 -0.02 -17.31 -7.77
CA GLU A 199 1.39 -17.66 -7.63
C GLU A 199 2.30 -16.96 -8.64
N ILE A 200 1.86 -16.82 -9.89
CA ILE A 200 2.59 -16.00 -10.86
C ILE A 200 2.67 -14.54 -10.40
N ALA A 201 1.58 -14.00 -9.85
CA ALA A 201 1.56 -12.64 -9.34
C ALA A 201 2.47 -12.45 -8.10
N HIS A 202 2.57 -13.45 -7.23
CA HIS A 202 3.54 -13.48 -6.13
C HIS A 202 4.98 -13.39 -6.65
N LEU A 203 5.32 -14.15 -7.70
CA LEU A 203 6.65 -14.10 -8.32
C LEU A 203 6.93 -12.72 -8.94
N GLY A 204 5.94 -12.11 -9.58
CA GLY A 204 6.06 -10.74 -10.12
C GLY A 204 6.25 -9.69 -9.02
N GLY A 205 5.53 -9.84 -7.92
CA GLY A 205 5.70 -9.04 -6.70
C GLY A 205 7.10 -9.19 -6.11
N ALA A 206 7.56 -10.43 -5.91
CA ALA A 206 8.90 -10.75 -5.43
C ALA A 206 9.99 -10.12 -6.31
N PHE A 207 9.86 -10.26 -7.63
CA PHE A 207 10.78 -9.70 -8.60
C PHE A 207 10.89 -8.17 -8.47
N ILE A 208 9.77 -7.45 -8.48
CA ILE A 208 9.83 -5.98 -8.37
C ILE A 208 10.27 -5.52 -6.98
N GLY A 209 9.95 -6.26 -5.91
CA GLY A 209 10.43 -5.96 -4.56
C GLY A 209 11.95 -5.98 -4.45
N TYR A 210 12.59 -7.00 -5.05
CA TYR A 210 14.05 -7.08 -5.14
C TYR A 210 14.63 -5.92 -5.98
N ILE A 211 14.09 -5.71 -7.18
CA ILE A 211 14.58 -4.66 -8.10
C ILE A 211 14.43 -3.27 -7.48
N PHE A 212 13.30 -2.98 -6.84
CA PHE A 212 13.04 -1.70 -6.18
C PHE A 212 14.11 -1.37 -5.14
N ILE A 213 14.39 -2.31 -4.22
CA ILE A 213 15.38 -2.07 -3.17
C ILE A 213 16.80 -1.97 -3.74
N LYS A 214 17.15 -2.77 -4.74
CA LYS A 214 18.45 -2.65 -5.42
C LYS A 214 18.64 -1.31 -6.11
N GLN A 215 17.62 -0.84 -6.83
CA GLN A 215 17.66 0.48 -7.47
C GLN A 215 17.77 1.59 -6.43
N LEU A 216 17.04 1.49 -5.32
CA LEU A 216 17.09 2.47 -4.26
C LEU A 216 18.46 2.51 -3.57
N GLN A 217 19.09 1.35 -3.33
CA GLN A 217 20.47 1.25 -2.83
C GLN A 217 21.49 1.89 -3.79
N ASN A 218 21.18 1.89 -5.10
CA ASN A 218 21.96 2.57 -6.14
C ASN A 218 21.58 4.05 -6.33
N GLY A 219 20.73 4.61 -5.47
CA GLY A 219 20.31 6.02 -5.52
C GLY A 219 19.16 6.33 -6.50
N VAL A 220 18.54 5.32 -7.12
CA VAL A 220 17.42 5.49 -8.05
C VAL A 220 16.11 5.08 -7.41
N ASN A 221 15.21 6.04 -7.18
CA ASN A 221 13.88 5.78 -6.62
C ASN A 221 12.83 5.58 -7.71
N ILE A 222 12.65 4.34 -8.16
CA ILE A 222 11.63 4.00 -9.19
C ILE A 222 10.18 4.15 -8.67
N GLY A 223 9.97 4.32 -7.36
CA GLY A 223 8.65 4.55 -6.75
C GLY A 223 8.18 6.00 -6.78
N GLU A 224 9.07 6.94 -7.13
CA GLU A 224 8.77 8.37 -7.06
C GLU A 224 7.54 8.76 -7.90
N GLY A 225 7.38 8.16 -9.09
CA GLY A 225 6.22 8.39 -9.94
C GLY A 225 4.88 8.04 -9.28
N ILE A 226 4.84 6.95 -8.49
CA ILE A 226 3.64 6.54 -7.75
C ILE A 226 3.31 7.55 -6.66
N ILE A 227 4.32 7.97 -5.91
CA ILE A 227 4.14 8.95 -4.83
C ILE A 227 3.67 10.29 -5.38
N ASN A 228 4.26 10.73 -6.49
CA ASN A 228 3.83 11.96 -7.17
C ASN A 228 2.38 11.86 -7.66
N LEU A 229 1.97 10.73 -8.23
CA LEU A 229 0.59 10.50 -8.64
C LEU A 229 -0.38 10.58 -7.45
N ILE A 230 -0.07 9.89 -6.33
CA ILE A 230 -0.88 9.93 -5.11
C ILE A 230 -0.99 11.37 -4.56
N ASN A 231 0.13 12.10 -4.55
CA ASN A 231 0.17 13.48 -4.07
C ASN A 231 -0.64 14.43 -4.96
N LEU A 232 -0.71 14.21 -6.27
CA LEU A 232 -1.57 14.98 -7.17
C LEU A 232 -3.05 14.83 -6.81
N PHE A 233 -3.50 13.61 -6.52
CA PHE A 233 -4.88 13.36 -6.07
C PHE A 233 -5.17 14.03 -4.74
N ASN A 234 -4.22 14.00 -3.79
CA ASN A 234 -4.37 14.63 -2.48
C ASN A 234 -4.36 16.17 -2.56
N LYS A 235 -3.53 16.76 -3.42
CA LYS A 235 -3.47 18.22 -3.64
C LYS A 235 -4.78 18.75 -4.24
N LYS A 236 -5.40 17.97 -5.14
CA LYS A 236 -6.72 18.29 -5.73
C LYS A 236 -7.83 18.26 -4.67
N LYS A 237 -7.74 17.37 -3.68
CA LYS A 237 -8.69 17.28 -2.55
C LYS A 237 -8.54 18.48 -1.59
N ARG A 238 -7.32 18.83 -1.20
CA ARG A 238 -7.04 20.01 -0.35
C ARG A 238 -7.47 21.35 -0.96
N LYS A 239 -7.28 21.54 -2.27
CA LYS A 239 -7.70 22.77 -2.98
C LYS A 239 -9.23 22.91 -3.10
N LYS A 240 -9.97 21.79 -2.97
CA LYS A 240 -11.44 21.77 -2.96
C LYS A 240 -12.01 22.05 -1.57
N GLU A 241 -11.29 21.69 -0.51
CA GLU A 241 -11.63 22.02 0.88
C GLU A 241 -11.27 23.48 1.24
N SER A 242 -10.14 24.01 0.76
CA SER A 242 -9.72 25.39 1.06
C SER A 242 -10.53 26.48 0.35
N LYS A 243 -11.45 26.13 -0.55
CA LYS A 243 -12.32 27.08 -1.26
C LYS A 243 -13.67 27.28 -0.56
N LYS A 244 -13.93 26.60 0.56
CA LYS A 244 -15.21 26.68 1.27
C LYS A 244 -15.27 27.68 2.43
N ASP A 245 -14.15 28.25 2.87
CA ASP A 245 -14.13 29.29 3.90
C ASP A 245 -13.02 30.31 3.61
N VAL A 246 -13.28 31.32 2.78
CA VAL A 246 -12.53 32.58 2.81
C VAL A 246 -13.49 33.73 2.51
N SER A 247 -14.35 34.02 3.46
CA SER A 247 -14.88 35.36 3.65
C SER A 247 -14.67 35.72 5.11
N GLN A 248 -14.00 36.87 5.34
CA GLN A 248 -13.48 37.40 6.62
C GLN A 248 -12.09 36.81 6.96
N ASP A 249 -11.04 37.57 7.26
CA ASP A 249 -10.92 38.96 7.69
C ASP A 249 -9.48 39.43 7.36
N LEU A 250 -9.35 40.54 6.63
CA LEU A 250 -8.06 41.18 6.33
C LEU A 250 -7.80 42.25 7.38
N ARG A 251 -7.27 41.89 8.57
CA ARG A 251 -6.74 42.89 9.50
C ARG A 251 -5.52 42.45 10.31
N LYS A 252 -4.47 43.25 10.10
CA LYS A 252 -3.37 43.64 11.01
C LYS A 252 -2.28 42.62 11.35
N GLY A 253 -1.05 43.05 11.12
CA GLY A 253 0.17 42.32 11.44
C GLY A 253 0.32 42.05 12.94
N SER A 254 0.52 40.78 13.25
CA SER A 254 1.21 40.33 14.44
C SER A 254 2.67 40.05 14.06
N MET A 255 3.61 40.58 14.86
CA MET A 255 5.03 40.22 14.77
C MET A 255 5.28 38.78 15.26
N GLU A 256 4.27 38.18 15.89
CA GLU A 256 4.31 36.81 16.38
C GLU A 256 3.98 35.80 15.27
N PRO A 257 4.79 34.72 15.14
CA PRO A 257 4.41 33.60 14.27
C PRO A 257 3.16 32.91 14.81
N SER A 258 2.22 32.60 13.93
CA SER A 258 1.12 31.70 14.27
C SER A 258 1.66 30.29 14.50
N GLN A 259 0.93 29.46 15.25
CA GLN A 259 1.32 28.06 15.47
C GLN A 259 1.53 27.32 14.14
N ASP A 260 0.70 27.61 13.13
CA ASP A 260 0.82 27.05 11.77
C ASP A 260 2.13 27.45 11.06
N GLU A 261 2.70 28.61 11.36
CA GLU A 261 4.01 29.02 10.84
C GLU A 261 5.15 28.28 11.55
N VAL A 262 5.05 28.10 12.87
CA VAL A 262 6.02 27.32 13.66
C VAL A 262 6.05 25.87 13.20
N ASP A 263 4.88 25.26 13.01
CA ASP A 263 4.75 23.86 12.57
C ASP A 263 5.36 23.65 11.17
N LYS A 264 5.23 24.63 10.26
CA LYS A 264 5.92 24.58 8.94
C LYS A 264 7.44 24.64 9.06
N ILE A 265 7.96 25.41 10.01
CA ILE A 265 9.40 25.49 10.26
C ILE A 265 9.90 24.17 10.86
N LEU A 266 9.13 23.58 11.78
CA LEU A 266 9.42 22.26 12.35
C LEU A 266 9.34 21.14 11.30
N ASP A 267 8.35 21.16 10.41
CA ASP A 267 8.24 20.26 9.25
C ASP A 267 9.51 20.34 8.38
N LYS A 268 9.97 21.56 8.06
CA LYS A 268 11.19 21.77 7.27
C LYS A 268 12.46 21.28 7.98
N ILE A 269 12.54 21.42 9.30
CA ILE A 269 13.62 20.84 10.11
C ILE A 269 13.58 19.31 10.05
N SER A 270 12.39 18.71 10.13
CA SER A 270 12.21 17.25 10.05
C SER A 270 12.62 16.69 8.68
N ASP A 271 12.28 17.38 7.60
CA ASP A 271 12.52 16.91 6.23
C ASP A 271 13.95 17.16 5.76
N SER A 272 14.61 18.24 6.21
CA SER A 272 15.88 18.71 5.61
C SER A 272 16.93 19.20 6.64
N GLY A 273 16.66 19.07 7.93
CA GLY A 273 17.56 19.45 9.02
C GLY A 273 17.57 20.96 9.32
N TYR A 274 18.04 21.32 10.52
CA TYR A 274 18.03 22.71 11.03
C TYR A 274 18.87 23.71 10.21
N SER A 275 19.93 23.23 9.55
CA SER A 275 20.78 24.04 8.68
C SER A 275 20.05 24.58 7.44
N SER A 276 18.93 23.96 7.05
CA SER A 276 18.09 24.38 5.91
C SER A 276 17.24 25.63 6.17
N LEU A 277 17.20 26.13 7.42
CA LEU A 277 16.41 27.30 7.79
C LEU A 277 17.09 28.62 7.40
N THR A 278 16.29 29.52 6.83
CA THR A 278 16.66 30.92 6.59
C THR A 278 16.81 31.67 7.91
N LYS A 279 17.53 32.81 7.90
CA LYS A 279 17.68 33.66 9.11
C LYS A 279 16.33 34.05 9.72
N LYS A 280 15.34 34.35 8.88
CA LYS A 280 13.98 34.73 9.29
C LYS A 280 13.21 33.57 9.93
N GLU A 281 13.35 32.34 9.42
CA GLU A 281 12.72 31.15 10.01
C GLU A 281 13.33 30.80 11.37
N LYS A 282 14.66 30.94 11.52
CA LYS A 282 15.35 30.75 12.80
C LYS A 282 14.89 31.76 13.85
N GLU A 283 14.77 33.04 13.47
CA GLU A 283 14.27 34.11 14.34
C GLU A 283 12.82 33.88 14.77
N ARG A 284 11.96 33.43 13.85
CA ARG A 284 10.56 33.09 14.14
C ARG A 284 10.45 31.90 15.11
N LEU A 285 11.24 30.85 14.91
CA LEU A 285 11.28 29.69 15.80
C LEU A 285 11.78 30.07 17.20
N PHE A 286 12.82 30.91 17.29
CA PHE A 286 13.36 31.42 18.55
C PHE A 286 12.36 32.27 19.32
N ASN A 287 11.59 33.11 18.61
CA ASN A 287 10.54 33.92 19.25
C ASN A 287 9.38 33.04 19.75
N ALA A 288 9.07 31.94 19.06
CA ALA A 288 8.06 30.98 19.52
C ALA A 288 8.52 30.19 20.77
N SER A 289 9.80 29.84 20.88
CA SER A 289 10.32 29.06 22.01
C SER A 289 10.37 29.83 23.34
N LYS A 290 10.29 31.16 23.32
CA LYS A 290 10.24 32.01 24.54
C LYS A 290 8.88 31.98 25.24
N LYS A 291 7.88 31.28 24.67
CA LYS A 291 6.50 31.23 25.16
C LYS A 291 6.20 29.96 25.98
N GLN A 292 7.15 29.04 26.10
CA GLN A 292 7.04 27.83 26.94
C GLN A 292 7.78 28.00 28.27
#